data_AF-A0A4Q3MI99-F1
#
_entry.id   AF-A0A4Q3MI99-F1
#
_cell.length_a   1.000
_cell.length_b   1.000
_cell.length_c   1.000
_cell.angle_alpha   90.00
_cell.angle_beta   90.00
_cell.angle_gamma   90.00
#
_symmetry.space_group_name_H-M   'P 1'
#
loop_
_entity.id
_entity.type
_entity.pdbx_description
1 polymer ?
#
loop_
_entity_poly.entity_id
_entity_poly.type
_entity_poly.pdbx_seq_one_letter_code
_entity_poly.pdbx_strand_id
1 'polypeptide(L)' 'VETYDRQRHPQEATLSSGATQTLTRRMTDKSGDWWLTAVGEVPAQTLKAFAQSLERRK' A
#
# COMPACT_ATOMS: atom_id res chain seq x y z
N VAL A 1 -21.34 3.35 -11.92
CA VAL A 1 -19.91 3.66 -12.08
C VAL A 1 -19.69 5.01 -11.42
N GLU A 2 -18.86 5.07 -10.38
CA GLU A 2 -18.56 6.33 -9.68
C GLU A 2 -17.49 7.13 -10.44
N THR A 3 -17.61 8.45 -10.46
CA THR A 3 -16.70 9.33 -11.21
C THR A 3 -15.34 9.40 -10.52
N TYR A 4 -14.25 9.20 -11.29
CA TYR A 4 -12.89 9.25 -10.77
C TYR A 4 -12.54 10.64 -10.19
N ASP A 5 -12.28 10.70 -8.88
CA ASP A 5 -11.87 11.90 -8.14
C ASP A 5 -10.41 11.78 -7.65
N ARG A 6 -9.49 12.60 -8.18
CA ARG A 6 -8.07 12.59 -7.76
C ARG A 6 -7.84 12.91 -6.28
N GLN A 7 -8.79 13.52 -5.57
CA GLN A 7 -8.67 13.74 -4.11
C GLN A 7 -9.08 12.52 -3.28
N ARG A 8 -9.88 11.61 -3.85
CA ARG A 8 -10.36 10.39 -3.18
C ARG A 8 -9.63 9.12 -3.60
N HIS A 9 -9.10 9.08 -4.82
CA HIS A 9 -8.64 7.84 -5.44
C HIS A 9 -7.14 7.48 -5.29
N PRO A 10 -6.27 8.31 -4.67
CA PRO A 10 -4.96 7.86 -4.21
C PRO A 10 -4.79 8.14 -2.72
N GLN A 11 -5.64 7.55 -1.88
CA GLN A 11 -5.47 7.60 -0.42
C GLN A 11 -4.74 6.34 0.05
N GLU A 12 -3.79 6.53 0.97
CA GLU A 12 -3.20 5.40 1.68
C GLU A 12 -4.31 4.69 2.47
N ALA A 13 -4.37 3.36 2.40
CA ALA A 13 -5.44 2.58 2.99
C ALA A 13 -4.89 1.28 3.60
N THR A 14 -5.49 0.85 4.70
CA THR A 14 -5.36 -0.52 5.20
C THR A 14 -6.75 -1.14 5.23
N LEU A 15 -6.93 -2.25 4.51
CA LEU A 15 -8.19 -2.97 4.40
C LEU A 15 -8.01 -4.39 4.96
N SER A 16 -9.07 -4.92 5.58
CA SER A 16 -9.10 -6.29 6.09
C SER A 16 -10.32 -7.01 5.56
N SER A 17 -10.11 -8.22 5.04
CA SER A 17 -11.16 -9.15 4.62
C SER A 17 -10.83 -10.54 5.16
N GLY A 18 -11.41 -10.89 6.30
CA GLY A 18 -11.04 -12.10 7.03
C GLY A 18 -9.57 -12.07 7.45
N ALA A 19 -8.83 -13.15 7.14
CA ALA A 19 -7.39 -13.23 7.41
C ALA A 19 -6.55 -12.38 6.46
N THR A 20 -7.10 -11.99 5.30
CA THR A 20 -6.39 -11.19 4.30
C THR A 20 -6.30 -9.74 4.73
N GLN A 21 -5.08 -9.22 4.77
CA GLN A 21 -4.79 -7.80 4.97
C GLN A 21 -4.28 -7.21 3.65
N THR A 22 -4.74 -6.00 3.33
CA THR A 22 -4.28 -5.21 2.18
C THR A 22 -3.79 -3.86 2.68
N LEU A 23 -2.62 -3.43 2.21
CA LEU A 23 -2.02 -2.14 2.50
C LEU A 23 -1.71 -1.42 1.18
N THR A 24 -2.32 -0.26 0.97
CA THR A 24 -1.99 0.64 -0.14
C THR A 24 -1.33 1.89 0.42
N ARG A 25 -0.14 2.26 -0.07
CA ARG A 25 0.55 3.47 0.40
C ARG A 25 1.45 4.09 -0.67
N ARG A 26 1.73 5.38 -0.53
CA ARG A 26 2.74 6.06 -1.32
C ARG A 26 4.11 5.75 -0.71
N MET A 27 5.06 5.43 -1.56
CA MET A 27 6.45 5.18 -1.22
C MET A 27 7.31 6.20 -1.93
N THR A 28 8.26 6.77 -1.21
CA THR A 28 9.23 7.73 -1.72
C THR A 28 10.61 7.14 -1.46
N ASP A 29 11.37 6.89 -2.52
CA ASP A 29 12.76 6.46 -2.43
C ASP A 29 13.66 7.29 -3.36
N LYS A 30 14.94 6.91 -3.45
CA LYS A 30 15.94 7.62 -4.28
C LYS A 30 15.62 7.63 -5.78
N SER A 31 14.72 6.76 -6.24
CA SER A 31 14.27 6.63 -7.62
C SER A 31 12.96 7.37 -7.89
N GLY A 32 12.39 8.03 -6.88
CA GLY A 32 11.17 8.83 -6.97
C GLY A 32 9.98 8.21 -6.24
N ASP A 33 8.81 8.77 -6.49
CA ASP A 33 7.58 8.37 -5.81
C ASP A 33 6.83 7.26 -6.57
N TRP A 34 6.41 6.22 -5.84
CA TRP A 34 5.66 5.10 -6.39
C TRP A 34 4.55 4.62 -5.43
N TRP A 35 3.57 3.90 -5.95
CA TRP A 35 2.48 3.32 -5.14
C TRP A 35 2.78 1.85 -4.86
N LEU A 36 2.65 1.46 -3.59
CA LEU A 36 2.68 0.06 -3.17
C LEU A 36 1.27 -0.40 -2.82
N THR A 37 0.86 -1.56 -3.34
CA THR A 37 -0.23 -2.36 -2.78
C THR A 37 0.33 -3.71 -2.35
N ALA A 38 0.36 -3.96 -1.04
CA ALA A 38 0.78 -5.23 -0.46
C ALA A 38 -0.44 -5.99 0.05
N VAL A 39 -0.50 -7.30 -0.18
CA VAL A 39 -1.61 -8.17 0.24
C VAL A 39 -1.02 -9.44 0.88
N GLY A 40 -1.59 -9.88 2.00
CA GLY A 40 -1.16 -11.14 2.63
C GLY A 40 -2.02 -11.58 3.80
N GLU A 41 -1.96 -12.87 4.14
CA GLU A 41 -2.61 -13.48 5.30
C GLU A 41 -1.74 -13.36 6.55
N VAL A 42 -1.45 -12.13 6.95
CA VAL A 42 -0.59 -11.82 8.10
C VAL A 42 -1.22 -10.69 8.91
N PRO A 43 -0.88 -10.50 10.19
CA PRO A 43 -1.29 -9.31 10.92
C PRO A 43 -0.89 -8.02 10.16
N ALA A 44 -1.74 -6.99 10.22
CA ALA A 44 -1.50 -5.74 9.50
C ALA A 44 -0.14 -5.10 9.84
N GLN A 45 0.36 -5.30 11.08
CA GLN A 45 1.68 -4.83 11.50
C GLN A 45 2.82 -5.49 10.71
N THR A 46 2.73 -6.80 10.45
CA THR A 46 3.71 -7.53 9.64
C THR A 46 3.72 -7.02 8.20
N LEU A 47 2.53 -6.80 7.63
CA LEU A 47 2.39 -6.25 6.28
C LEU A 47 2.96 -4.82 6.18
N LYS A 48 2.80 -4.01 7.22
CA LYS A 48 3.41 -2.67 7.33
C LYS A 48 4.93 -2.73 7.42
N ALA A 49 5.48 -3.62 8.25
CA ALA A 49 6.93 -3.79 8.39
C ALA A 49 7.55 -4.26 7.06
N PHE A 50 6.90 -5.20 6.38
CA PHE A 50 7.28 -5.63 5.03
C PHE A 50 7.33 -4.43 4.07
N ALA A 51 6.25 -3.66 3.98
CA ALA A 51 6.17 -2.49 3.11
C ALA A 51 7.27 -1.45 3.39
N GLN A 52 7.61 -1.21 4.67
CA GLN A 52 8.68 -0.28 5.06
C GLN A 52 10.08 -0.75 4.67
N SER A 53 10.30 -2.05 4.55
CA SER A 53 11.59 -2.63 4.15
C SER A 53 11.81 -2.69 2.64
N LEU A 54 10.81 -2.32 1.83
CA LEU A 54 10.93 -2.38 0.37
C LEU A 54 11.78 -1.22 -0.15
N GLU A 55 12.80 -1.58 -0.92
CA GLU A 55 13.61 -0.66 -1.69
C GLU A 55 13.50 -1.01 -3.17
N ARG A 56 13.25 -0.01 -4.01
CA ARG A 56 13.25 -0.21 -5.45
C ARG A 56 14.68 -0.22 -5.98
N ARG A 57 15.09 -1.35 -6.55
CA ARG A 57 16.34 -1.43 -7.30
C ARG A 57 16.14 -0.76 -8.66
N LYS A 58 17.17 -0.03 -9.11
CA LYS A 58 17.20 0.66 -10.41
C LYS A 58 17.23 -0.33 -11.57
#